data_AF-A0AAN7V5P3-F1
#
_entry.id   AF-A0AAN7V5P3-F1
#
_cell.length_a   1.000
_cell.length_b   1.000
_cell.length_c   1.000
_cell.angle_alpha   90.00
_cell.angle_beta   90.00
_cell.angle_gamma   90.00
#
_symmetry.space_group_name_H-M   'P 1'
#
loop_
_entity.id
_entity.type
_entity.pdbx_description
1 polymer ?
#
loop_
_entity_poly.entity_id
_entity_poly.type
_entity_poly.pdbx_seq_one_letter_code
_entity_poly.pdbx_strand_id
1 'polypeptide(L)'
;MHEKYFRLAKHLSKANVKILSSILRARGVFGMIISRIAITKCSHGNTCAMEKEEKECVLKFFKIDISHGVVPGKTACMQCIQENAVLKNMDWKKIKYCIKNEIAKRRKLYTSISK
;
A
#
# COMPACT_ATOMS: atom_id res chain seq x y z
N MET A 1 19.02 -6.63 -26.09
CA MET A 1 18.57 -5.24 -26.38
C MET A 1 17.42 -4.78 -25.46
N HIS A 2 17.58 -4.78 -24.13
CA HIS A 2 16.43 -4.50 -23.24
C HIS A 2 16.72 -3.58 -22.04
N GLU A 3 17.96 -3.07 -21.89
CA GLU A 3 18.31 -2.18 -20.76
C GLU A 3 18.21 -0.69 -21.11
N LYS A 4 18.42 -0.33 -22.39
CA LYS A 4 18.44 1.09 -22.83
C LYS A 4 17.06 1.78 -22.69
N TYR A 5 15.97 1.02 -22.83
CA TYR A 5 14.60 1.56 -22.68
C TYR A 5 14.22 1.86 -21.22
N PHE A 6 14.85 1.20 -20.25
CA PHE A 6 14.51 1.37 -18.84
C PHE A 6 15.03 2.70 -18.27
N ARG A 7 16.21 3.16 -18.72
CA ARG A 7 16.78 4.45 -18.27
C ARG A 7 16.06 5.65 -18.89
N LEU A 8 15.54 5.52 -20.11
CA LEU A 8 14.76 6.57 -20.78
C LEU A 8 13.41 6.83 -20.09
N ALA A 9 12.83 5.82 -19.41
CA ALA A 9 11.52 5.94 -18.77
C ALA A 9 11.52 6.81 -17.49
N LYS A 10 12.68 7.08 -16.88
CA LYS A 10 12.77 7.85 -15.62
C LYS A 10 12.58 9.37 -15.80
N HIS A 11 12.71 9.90 -17.01
CA HIS A 11 12.64 11.34 -17.31
C HIS A 11 11.47 11.74 -18.24
N LEU A 12 10.45 10.91 -18.38
CA LEU A 12 9.32 11.19 -19.28
C LEU A 12 8.18 11.88 -18.54
N SER A 13 7.89 13.13 -18.92
CA SER A 13 6.71 13.89 -18.48
C SER A 13 5.40 13.14 -18.83
N LYS A 14 4.33 13.41 -18.07
CA LYS A 14 3.01 12.74 -18.11
C LYS A 14 2.40 12.63 -19.52
N ALA A 15 2.75 13.52 -20.44
CA ALA A 15 2.30 13.51 -21.84
C ALA A 15 2.84 12.30 -22.63
N ASN A 16 4.08 11.89 -22.36
CA ASN A 16 4.75 10.83 -23.14
C ASN A 16 4.23 9.43 -22.79
N VAL A 17 3.62 9.27 -21.60
CA VAL A 17 2.99 8.02 -21.16
C VAL A 17 1.74 7.69 -21.99
N LYS A 18 0.96 8.70 -22.38
CA LYS A 18 -0.25 8.51 -23.20
C LYS A 18 0.11 8.05 -24.62
N ILE A 19 1.12 8.70 -25.23
CA ILE A 19 1.59 8.34 -26.58
C ILE A 19 2.17 6.92 -26.60
N LEU A 20 2.99 6.56 -25.60
CA LEU A 20 3.51 5.20 -25.46
C LEU A 20 2.39 4.16 -25.33
N SER A 21 1.32 4.50 -24.60
CA SER A 21 0.19 3.58 -24.40
C SER A 21 -0.57 3.27 -25.69
N SER A 22 -0.76 4.27 -26.57
CA SER A 22 -1.40 4.06 -27.88
C SER A 22 -0.52 3.21 -28.82
N ILE A 23 0.80 3.45 -28.82
CA ILE A 23 1.75 2.68 -29.65
C ILE A 23 1.84 1.22 -29.18
N LEU A 24 1.87 0.98 -27.86
CA LEU A 24 1.92 -0.37 -27.28
C LEU A 24 0.62 -1.15 -27.51
N ARG A 25 -0.53 -0.46 -27.60
CA ARG A 25 -1.84 -1.07 -27.91
C ARG A 25 -1.93 -1.50 -29.37
N ALA A 26 -1.37 -0.72 -30.30
CA ALA A 26 -1.31 -1.05 -31.72
C ALA A 26 -0.40 -2.25 -32.05
N ARG A 27 0.55 -2.60 -31.17
CA ARG A 27 1.53 -3.68 -31.37
C ARG A 27 1.21 -4.97 -30.61
N GLY A 28 0.02 -5.10 -30.01
CA GLY A 28 -0.45 -6.33 -29.33
C GLY A 28 0.28 -6.70 -28.03
N VAL A 29 1.28 -5.94 -27.61
CA VAL A 29 2.10 -6.19 -26.39
C VAL A 29 1.57 -5.49 -25.13
N PHE A 30 0.41 -4.84 -25.23
CA PHE A 30 -0.21 -4.07 -24.14
C PHE A 30 -0.51 -4.92 -22.91
N GLY A 31 -0.87 -6.19 -23.09
CA GLY A 31 -1.22 -7.12 -22.02
C GLY A 31 -0.06 -7.49 -21.08
N MET A 32 1.19 -7.48 -21.55
CA MET A 32 2.35 -7.91 -20.73
C MET A 32 3.05 -6.76 -20.00
N ILE A 33 2.98 -5.53 -20.51
CA ILE A 33 3.76 -4.40 -19.98
C ILE A 33 2.97 -3.59 -18.95
N ILE A 34 1.65 -3.45 -19.09
CA ILE A 34 0.83 -2.71 -18.12
C ILE A 34 0.79 -3.40 -16.75
N SER A 35 0.88 -4.73 -16.69
CA SER A 35 1.02 -5.46 -15.41
C SER A 35 2.26 -5.06 -14.62
N ARG A 36 3.29 -4.50 -15.27
CA ARG A 36 4.50 -3.99 -14.61
C ARG A 36 4.51 -2.48 -14.37
N ILE A 37 3.81 -1.69 -15.19
CA ILE A 37 3.76 -0.22 -15.03
C ILE A 37 2.73 0.20 -13.97
N ALA A 38 1.67 -0.58 -13.73
CA ALA A 38 0.66 -0.30 -12.70
C ALA A 38 1.11 -0.60 -11.25
N ILE A 39 2.41 -0.82 -11.00
CA ILE A 39 2.96 -1.01 -9.64
C ILE A 39 4.14 -0.06 -9.41
N THR A 40 3.96 1.22 -9.72
CA THR A 40 4.75 2.29 -9.10
C THR A 40 3.76 3.39 -8.75
N LYS A 41 3.25 3.44 -7.52
CA LYS A 41 3.94 4.06 -6.38
C LYS A 41 3.25 3.60 -5.09
N CYS A 42 3.97 2.84 -4.28
CA CYS A 42 3.94 2.91 -2.82
C CYS A 42 5.15 2.12 -2.29
N SER A 43 6.35 2.50 -2.74
CA SER A 43 7.59 2.08 -2.10
C SER A 43 7.84 3.03 -0.95
N HIS A 44 7.41 2.65 0.24
CA HIS A 44 8.20 2.86 1.45
C HIS A 44 7.92 1.64 2.33
N GLY A 45 8.95 0.83 2.56
CA GLY A 45 8.95 -0.14 3.65
C GLY A 45 8.75 0.65 4.94
N ASN A 46 7.51 0.77 5.40
CA ASN A 46 7.18 1.52 6.58
C ASN A 46 7.30 0.60 7.80
N THR A 47 8.42 0.69 8.50
CA THR A 47 8.40 0.56 9.95
C THR A 47 7.38 1.57 10.46
N CYS A 48 6.30 1.09 11.09
CA CYS A 48 5.34 1.97 11.74
C CYS A 48 5.99 2.47 13.03
N ALA A 49 6.79 3.54 12.92
CA ALA A 49 7.16 4.37 14.05
C ALA A 49 5.88 5.12 14.49
N MET A 50 5.02 4.40 15.19
CA MET A 50 3.90 4.93 15.96
C MET A 50 4.31 4.88 17.42
N GLU A 51 3.92 5.89 18.17
CA GLU A 51 4.04 5.84 19.61
C GLU A 51 3.17 4.70 20.15
N LYS A 52 3.52 4.21 21.34
CA LYS A 52 2.85 3.05 21.94
C LYS A 52 1.34 3.32 22.11
N GLU A 53 0.99 4.53 22.56
CA GLU A 53 -0.40 4.96 22.78
C GLU A 53 -1.19 5.04 21.46
N GLU A 54 -0.63 5.68 20.43
CA GLU A 54 -1.25 5.76 19.10
C GLU A 54 -1.51 4.35 18.54
N LYS A 55 -0.52 3.46 18.68
CA LYS A 55 -0.60 2.11 18.16
C LYS A 55 -1.67 1.31 18.89
N GLU A 56 -1.72 1.37 20.22
CA GLU A 56 -2.74 0.69 21.02
C GLU A 56 -4.14 1.17 20.67
N CYS A 57 -4.31 2.48 20.49
CA CYS A 57 -5.58 3.08 20.05
C CYS A 57 -6.03 2.51 18.70
N VAL A 58 -5.17 2.51 17.68
CA VAL A 58 -5.47 1.95 16.35
C VAL A 58 -5.80 0.45 16.43
N LEU A 59 -5.02 -0.33 17.18
CA LEU A 59 -5.24 -1.76 17.32
C LEU A 59 -6.56 -2.08 18.04
N LYS A 60 -6.95 -1.24 19.01
CA LYS A 60 -8.22 -1.36 19.72
C LYS A 60 -9.41 -1.03 18.81
N PHE A 61 -9.31 0.04 18.04
CA PHE A 61 -10.35 0.46 17.10
C PHE A 61 -10.61 -0.61 16.02
N PHE A 62 -9.55 -1.13 15.41
CA PHE A 62 -9.63 -2.11 14.32
C PHE A 62 -9.54 -3.57 14.79
N LYS A 63 -9.84 -3.84 16.07
CA LYS A 63 -9.69 -5.20 16.65
C LYS A 63 -10.45 -6.26 15.86
N ILE A 64 -11.68 -5.95 15.43
CA ILE A 64 -12.54 -6.86 14.66
C ILE A 64 -11.97 -7.09 13.26
N ASP A 65 -11.61 -6.02 12.55
CA ASP A 65 -11.00 -6.10 11.21
C ASP A 65 -9.70 -6.89 11.23
N ILE A 66 -8.84 -6.67 12.23
CA ILE A 66 -7.59 -7.42 12.40
C ILE A 66 -7.88 -8.90 12.65
N SER A 67 -8.90 -9.22 13.47
CA SER A 67 -9.32 -10.60 13.73
C SER A 67 -9.81 -11.31 12.47
N HIS A 68 -10.55 -10.61 11.62
CA HIS A 68 -11.01 -11.14 10.33
C HIS A 68 -9.94 -11.07 9.23
N GLY A 69 -8.78 -10.49 9.52
CA GLY A 69 -7.70 -10.30 8.55
C GLY A 69 -8.05 -9.32 7.43
N VAL A 70 -8.96 -8.38 7.68
CA VAL A 70 -9.43 -7.35 6.76
C VAL A 70 -8.59 -6.08 6.95
N VAL A 71 -8.09 -5.52 5.84
CA VAL A 71 -7.38 -4.24 5.86
C VAL A 71 -8.39 -3.10 5.65
N PRO A 72 -8.48 -2.12 6.54
CA PRO A 72 -9.48 -1.06 6.42
C PRO A 72 -9.22 -0.14 5.22
N GLY A 73 -10.33 0.40 4.71
CA GLY A 73 -10.34 1.41 3.66
C GLY A 73 -10.00 2.81 4.19
N LYS A 74 -9.85 3.76 3.26
CA LYS A 74 -9.54 5.17 3.61
C LYS A 74 -10.58 5.76 4.55
N THR A 75 -11.87 5.56 4.29
CA THR A 75 -12.96 6.12 5.09
C THR A 75 -12.89 5.70 6.55
N ALA A 76 -12.72 4.39 6.81
CA ALA A 76 -12.61 3.87 8.17
C ALA A 76 -11.34 4.38 8.88
N CYS A 77 -10.21 4.50 8.18
CA CYS A 77 -9.00 5.11 8.76
C CYS A 77 -9.21 6.60 9.12
N MET A 78 -9.91 7.35 8.28
CA MET A 78 -10.22 8.77 8.55
C MET A 78 -11.18 8.91 9.74
N GLN A 79 -12.17 8.02 9.84
CA GLN A 79 -13.08 7.95 10.99
C GLN A 79 -12.31 7.67 12.29
N CYS A 80 -11.37 6.73 12.27
CA CYS A 80 -10.50 6.44 13.41
C CYS A 80 -9.69 7.67 13.86
N ILE A 81 -9.16 8.47 12.92
CA ILE A 81 -8.46 9.72 13.21
C ILE A 81 -9.40 10.75 13.84
N GLN A 82 -10.62 10.86 13.32
CA GLN A 82 -11.61 11.83 13.80
C GLN A 82 -12.11 11.50 15.21
N GLU A 83 -12.29 10.21 15.53
CA GLU A 83 -12.79 9.76 16.83
C GLU A 83 -11.71 9.74 17.92
N ASN A 84 -10.43 9.78 17.55
CA ASN A 84 -9.32 9.64 18.50
C ASN A 84 -8.34 10.81 18.37
N ALA A 85 -8.39 11.75 19.31
CA ALA A 85 -7.53 12.94 19.33
C ALA A 85 -6.02 12.62 19.34
N VAL A 86 -5.64 11.45 19.87
CA VAL A 86 -4.26 10.92 19.87
C VAL A 86 -3.72 10.75 18.45
N LEU A 87 -4.60 10.54 17.46
CA LEU A 87 -4.26 10.32 16.06
C LEU A 87 -4.40 11.57 15.18
N LYS A 88 -4.64 12.76 15.75
CA LYS A 88 -4.96 13.98 14.99
C LYS A 88 -3.93 14.37 13.92
N ASN A 89 -2.65 14.05 14.16
CA ASN A 89 -1.54 14.38 13.27
C ASN A 89 -1.16 13.23 12.32
N MET A 90 -1.93 12.13 12.33
CA MET A 90 -1.57 10.90 11.64
C MET A 90 -2.20 10.79 10.25
N ASP A 91 -1.42 10.28 9.30
CA ASP A 91 -1.92 9.94 7.97
C ASP A 91 -2.72 8.63 7.99
N TRP A 92 -3.88 8.63 7.33
CA TRP A 92 -4.70 7.41 7.13
C TRP A 92 -3.91 6.25 6.50
N LYS A 93 -2.90 6.57 5.68
CA LYS A 93 -1.99 5.56 5.09
C LYS A 93 -1.17 4.87 6.17
N LYS A 94 -0.63 5.62 7.13
CA LYS A 94 0.20 5.09 8.22
C LYS A 94 -0.61 4.11 9.08
N ILE A 95 -1.86 4.45 9.39
CA ILE A 95 -2.83 3.58 10.07
C ILE A 95 -3.09 2.30 9.26
N LYS A 96 -3.40 2.43 7.96
CA LYS A 96 -3.63 1.29 7.07
C LYS A 96 -2.44 0.33 7.04
N TYR A 97 -1.21 0.86 6.95
CA TYR A 97 0.01 0.04 6.94
C TYR A 97 0.24 -0.63 8.29
N CYS A 98 -0.03 0.05 9.41
CA CYS A 98 0.07 -0.55 10.74
C CYS A 98 -0.80 -1.80 10.85
N ILE A 99 -2.06 -1.70 10.43
CA ILE A 99 -3.04 -2.80 10.49
C ILE A 99 -2.67 -3.92 9.53
N LYS A 100 -2.27 -3.58 8.30
CA LYS A 100 -1.78 -4.57 7.33
C LYS A 100 -0.60 -5.37 7.88
N ASN A 101 0.35 -4.69 8.52
CA ASN A 101 1.52 -5.33 9.11
C ASN A 101 1.14 -6.22 10.30
N GLU A 102 0.20 -5.79 11.14
CA GLU A 102 -0.32 -6.58 12.25
C GLU A 102 -1.02 -7.87 11.77
N ILE A 103 -1.88 -7.77 10.76
CA ILE A 103 -2.53 -8.94 10.14
C ILE A 103 -1.48 -9.90 9.57
N ALA A 104 -0.48 -9.38 8.86
CA ALA A 104 0.60 -10.19 8.31
C ALA A 104 1.40 -10.89 9.43
N LYS A 105 1.64 -10.21 10.56
CA LYS A 105 2.31 -10.79 11.73
C LYS A 105 1.49 -11.94 12.32
N ARG A 106 0.18 -11.76 12.51
CA ARG A 106 -0.72 -12.82 13.03
C ARG A 106 -0.79 -14.03 12.11
N ARG A 107 -0.86 -13.82 10.79
CA ARG A 107 -0.83 -14.92 9.82
C ARG A 107 0.46 -15.73 9.91
N LYS A 108 1.62 -15.06 10.03
CA LYS A 108 2.91 -15.75 10.22
C LYS A 108 2.94 -16.58 11.50
N LEU A 109 2.44 -16.04 12.61
CA LEU A 109 2.36 -16.79 13.87
C LEU A 109 1.52 -18.05 13.75
N TYR A 110 0.35 -17.97 13.11
CA TYR A 110 -0.49 -19.14 12.87
C TYR A 110 0.23 -20.21 12.02
N THR A 111 0.91 -19.79 10.93
CA THR A 111 1.66 -20.73 10.08
C THR A 111 2.87 -21.37 10.77
N SER A 112 3.43 -20.72 11.80
CA SER A 112 4.55 -21.29 12.57
C SER A 112 4.10 -22.28 13.63
N ILE A 113 2.85 -22.18 14.10
CA ILE A 113 2.28 -23.08 15.13
C ILE A 113 1.75 -24.38 14.49
N SER A 114 1.36 -24.35 13.21
CA SER A 114 0.82 -25.52 12.49
C SER A 114 1.87 -26.41 11.80
N LYS A 115 3.16 -26.24 12.10
CA LYS A 115 4.26 -27.09 11.60
C LYS A 115 4.83 -27.90 12.75
#